data_AF-A0A662VP63-F1
#
_entry.id   AF-A0A662VP63-F1
#
_cell.length_a   1.000
_cell.length_b   1.000
_cell.length_c   1.000
_cell.angle_alpha   90.00
_cell.angle_beta   90.00
_cell.angle_gamma   90.00
#
_symmetry.space_group_name_H-M   'P 1'
#
loop_
_entity.id
_entity.type
_entity.pdbx_description
1 polymer ?
#
loop_
_entity_poly.entity_id
_entity_poly.type
_entity_poly.pdbx_seq_one_letter_code
_entity_poly.pdbx_strand_id
1 'polypeptide(L)' 'MLIIGDVKLGEVVDVTYPLSLQHGIYISPIVMSRSYFEMLKAERTAFIKNLLREGVKVYARA' A
#
# COMPACT_ATOMS: atom_id res chain seq x y z
N MET A 1 -3.28 -2.28 -5.50
CA MET A 1 -3.10 -2.80 -4.12
C MET A 1 -2.13 -1.88 -3.42
N LEU A 2 -2.53 -1.30 -2.28
CA LEU A 2 -1.64 -0.45 -1.49
C LEU A 2 -1.08 -1.27 -0.32
N ILE A 3 0.24 -1.24 -0.16
CA ILE A 3 0.92 -1.84 0.98
C ILE A 3 1.39 -0.68 1.87
N ILE A 4 0.87 -0.60 3.09
CA ILE A 4 1.28 0.40 4.09
C ILE A 4 2.05 -0.35 5.17
N GLY A 5 3.32 -0.02 5.34
CA GLY A 5 4.17 -0.63 6.34
C GLY A 5 5.57 -0.06 6.30
N ASP A 6 6.31 -0.31 7.38
CA ASP A 6 7.75 -0.08 7.40
C ASP A 6 8.43 -1.26 6.71
N VAL A 7 8.32 -1.29 5.38
CA VAL A 7 8.77 -2.39 4.53
C VAL A 7 9.77 -1.86 3.51
N LYS A 8 10.83 -2.63 3.26
CA LYS A 8 11.81 -2.30 2.22
C LYS A 8 11.20 -2.52 0.84
N LEU A 9 11.67 -1.76 -0.14
CA LEU A 9 11.23 -1.90 -1.52
C LEU A 9 11.37 -3.34 -2.05
N GLY A 10 12.44 -4.04 -1.66
CA GLY A 10 12.65 -5.45 -2.03
C GLY A 10 11.55 -6.38 -1.51
N GLU A 11 11.18 -6.25 -0.23
CA GLU A 11 10.10 -7.04 0.38
C GLU A 11 8.75 -6.79 -0.30
N VAL A 12 8.55 -5.56 -0.78
CA VAL A 12 7.35 -5.19 -1.52
C VAL A 12 7.35 -5.82 -2.91
N VAL A 13 8.48 -5.80 -3.62
CA VAL A 13 8.62 -6.45 -4.93
C VAL A 13 8.39 -7.95 -4.82
N ASP A 14 8.92 -8.60 -3.78
CA ASP A 14 8.75 -10.03 -3.55
C ASP A 14 7.27 -10.43 -3.40
N VAL A 15 6.42 -9.54 -2.88
CA VAL A 15 4.97 -9.76 -2.76
C VAL A 15 4.23 -9.37 -4.05
N THR A 16 4.57 -8.24 -4.66
CA THR A 16 3.81 -7.70 -5.80
C THR A 16 4.14 -8.40 -7.11
N TYR A 17 5.37 -8.90 -7.28
CA TYR A 17 5.82 -9.51 -8.53
C TYR A 17 5.08 -10.83 -8.85
N PRO A 18 4.94 -11.80 -7.91
CA PRO A 18 4.15 -13.02 -8.18
C PRO A 18 2.68 -12.72 -8.46
N LEU A 19 2.07 -11.79 -7.72
CA LEU A 19 0.68 -11.38 -7.94
C LEU A 19 0.50 -10.75 -9.32
N SER A 20 1.49 -9.97 -9.77
CA SER A 20 1.48 -9.36 -11.10
C SER A 20 1.56 -10.42 -12.20
N LEU A 21 2.41 -11.43 -12.03
CA LEU A 21 2.52 -12.56 -12.97
C LEU A 21 1.26 -13.43 -12.99
N GLN A 22 0.70 -13.74 -11.83
CA GLN A 22 -0.43 -14.65 -11.70
C GLN A 22 -1.73 -14.06 -12.23
N HIS A 23 -1.95 -12.75 -12.02
CA HIS A 23 -3.20 -12.09 -12.38
C HIS A 23 -3.09 -11.20 -13.62
N GLY A 24 -1.88 -10.95 -14.14
CA GLY A 24 -1.64 -10.00 -15.23
C GLY A 24 -1.93 -8.54 -14.83
N ILE A 25 -1.93 -8.25 -13.52
CA ILE A 25 -2.28 -6.93 -12.98
C ILE A 25 -1.01 -6.22 -12.51
N TYR A 26 -0.71 -5.05 -13.07
CA TYR A 26 0.37 -4.21 -12.55
C TYR A 26 0.00 -3.65 -11.17
N ILE A 27 0.77 -4.01 -10.15
CA ILE A 27 0.62 -3.47 -8.81
C ILE A 27 1.69 -2.40 -8.61
N SER A 28 1.27 -1.13 -8.48
CA SER A 28 2.15 -0.04 -8.07
C SER A 28 2.18 0.06 -6.54
N PRO A 29 3.25 -0.38 -5.86
CA PRO A 29 3.37 -0.16 -4.44
C PRO A 29 3.67 1.31 -4.13
N ILE A 30 3.17 1.79 -3.00
CA ILE A 30 3.55 3.09 -2.45
C ILE A 30 4.06 2.84 -1.04
N VAL A 31 5.35 3.05 -0.82
CA VAL A 31 5.97 2.94 0.50
C VAL A 31 5.76 4.26 1.23
N MET A 32 5.19 4.20 2.43
CA MET A 32 5.01 5.38 3.27
C MET A 32 5.18 5.06 4.75
N SER A 33 5.72 6.02 5.49
CA SER A 33 5.81 5.89 6.94
C SER A 33 4.42 5.93 7.58
N ARG A 34 4.32 5.32 8.77
CA ARG A 34 3.09 5.35 9.57
C ARG A 34 2.68 6.78 9.94
N SER A 35 3.64 7.64 10.26
CA SER A 35 3.38 9.05 10.60
C SER A 35 2.79 9.81 9.42
N TYR A 36 3.31 9.59 8.22
CA TYR A 36 2.79 10.22 7.01
C TYR A 36 1.38 9.72 6.69
N PHE A 37 1.11 8.43 6.85
CA PHE A 37 -0.24 7.87 6.67
C PHE A 37 -1.27 8.48 7.64
N GLU A 38 -0.91 8.62 8.92
CA GLU A 38 -1.79 9.24 9.93
C GLU A 38 -2.01 10.73 9.67
N MET A 39 -0.98 11.45 9.21
CA MET A 39 -1.11 12.84 8.76
C MET A 39 -2.12 12.96 7.61
N LEU A 40 -1.99 12.13 6.57
CA LEU A 40 -2.92 12.12 5.43
C LEU A 40 -4.36 11.82 5.86
N LYS A 41 -4.56 10.93 6.84
CA LYS A 41 -5.87 10.64 7.45
C LYS A 41 -6.44 11.86 8.17
N ALA A 42 -5.64 12.54 8.98
CA ALA A 42 -6.05 13.73 9.71
C ALA A 42 -6.46 14.86 8.76
N GLU A 43 -5.70 15.06 7.68
CA GLU A 43 -5.95 16.08 6.65
C GLU A 43 -7.09 15.73 5.69
N ARG A 44 -7.65 14.51 5.77
CA ARG A 44 -8.78 14.07 4.93
C ARG A 44 -8.51 14.25 3.43
N THR A 45 -7.27 14.01 3.00
CA THR A 45 -6.86 14.15 1.60
C THR A 45 -7.71 13.29 0.66
N ALA A 46 -7.88 13.72 -0.59
CA ALA A 46 -8.63 12.95 -1.58
C ALA A 46 -8.03 11.56 -1.80
N PHE A 47 -6.69 11.47 -1.82
CA PHE A 47 -5.95 10.22 -1.89
C PHE A 47 -6.34 9.26 -0.75
N ILE A 48 -6.26 9.71 0.51
CA ILE A 48 -6.55 8.83 1.66
C ILE A 48 -8.02 8.41 1.69
N LYS A 49 -8.94 9.28 1.28
CA LYS A 49 -10.37 8.97 1.22
C LYS A 49 -10.66 7.88 0.20
N ASN A 50 -10.12 8.03 -1.02
CA ASN A 50 -10.28 7.02 -2.06
C ASN A 50 -9.63 5.71 -1.65
N LEU A 51 -8.45 5.78 -1.05
CA LEU A 51 -7.76 4.61 -0.54
C LEU A 51 -8.54 3.90 0.56
N LEU A 52 -9.12 4.61 1.53
CA LEU A 52 -9.90 3.98 2.59
C LEU A 52 -11.22 3.40 2.07
N ARG A 53 -11.75 3.93 0.96
CA ARG A 53 -12.98 3.45 0.31
C ARG A 53 -12.75 2.23 -0.59
N GLU A 54 -11.66 2.23 -1.36
CA GLU A 54 -11.42 1.28 -2.46
C GLU A 54 -10.15 0.44 -2.28
N GLY A 55 -9.29 0.83 -1.34
CA GLY A 55 -8.03 0.16 -1.08
C GLY A 55 -8.23 -1.16 -0.33
N VAL A 56 -7.59 -2.21 -0.84
CA VAL A 56 -7.44 -3.48 -0.14
C VAL A 56 -6.33 -3.34 0.90
N LYS A 57 -6.65 -3.44 2.19
CA LYS A 57 -5.67 -3.45 3.29
C LYS A 57 -5.11 -4.86 3.45
N VAL A 58 -3.82 -5.03 3.16
CA VAL A 58 -3.08 -6.25 3.50
C VAL A 58 -2.15 -5.89 4.66
N TYR A 59 -2.51 -6.29 5.87
CA TYR A 59 -1.65 -6.11 7.05
C TYR A 59 -0.45 -7.05 6.90
N ALA A 60 0.74 -6.50 6.63
CA ALA A 60 1.98 -7.22 6.87
C ALA A 60 2.11 -7.44 8.39
N ARG A 61 2.32 -8.69 8.80
CA ARG A 61 2.37 -9.12 10.20
C ARG A 61 3.55 -8.44 10.91
N ALA A 62 3.33 -8.14 12.20
CA ALA A 62 4.28 -7.55 13.15
C ALA A 62 5.64 -8.24 13.20
#